data_AF-A0A257KW27-F1
#
_entry.id   AF-A0A257KW27-F1
#
_cell.length_a   1.000
_cell.length_b   1.000
_cell.length_c   1.000
_cell.angle_alpha   90.00
_cell.angle_beta   90.00
_cell.angle_gamma   90.00
#
_symmetry.space_group_name_H-M   'P 1'
#
loop_
_entity.id
_entity.type
_entity.pdbx_description
1 polymer ?
#
loop_
_entity_poly.entity_id
_entity_poly.type
_entity_poly.pdbx_seq_one_letter_code
_entity_poly.pdbx_strand_id
1 'polypeptide(L)'
;MAPTAHLCQSKEKSMQEDWKDGVWQRYGEFFDWNTPYSIGIHSLPIGWRELVDTTLDRISLVVDTDKLASLSIHRLSRERGIMKIRWTASTLRFEAIVTDIIDRASARSSVTCETCGEAGVRYRVGDNAVAACAVHRTPGAPEIRPAWPSIRIEREIVSARVTIKSCRVYDRDADKFVDAAPADLGIGDLS
;
A
#
# COMPACT_ATOMS: atom_id res chain seq x y z
N MET A 1 -17.14 -34.51 19.13
CA MET A 1 -16.54 -34.57 17.79
C MET A 1 -16.31 -33.15 17.31
N ALA A 2 -15.06 -32.70 17.27
CA ALA A 2 -14.69 -31.46 16.60
C ALA A 2 -13.38 -31.70 15.84
N PRO A 3 -13.45 -31.80 14.50
CA PRO A 3 -12.30 -31.50 13.67
C PRO A 3 -12.76 -30.76 12.41
N THR A 4 -12.95 -29.44 12.49
CA THR A 4 -13.21 -28.62 11.29
C THR A 4 -12.34 -27.37 11.21
N ALA A 5 -11.77 -26.92 12.33
CA ALA A 5 -10.87 -25.74 12.33
C ALA A 5 -9.47 -26.05 11.75
N HIS A 6 -9.00 -27.30 11.83
CA HIS A 6 -7.61 -27.63 11.52
C HIS A 6 -7.31 -27.80 10.01
N LEU A 7 -8.34 -28.09 9.19
CA LEU A 7 -8.23 -28.30 7.74
C LEU A 7 -8.38 -27.01 6.91
N CYS A 8 -8.97 -25.95 7.47
CA CYS A 8 -9.04 -24.63 6.83
C CYS A 8 -7.67 -23.93 6.87
N GLN A 9 -6.98 -24.05 8.02
CA GLN A 9 -5.67 -23.44 8.24
C GLN A 9 -4.55 -24.04 7.39
N SER A 10 -4.65 -25.30 6.95
CA SER A 10 -3.62 -25.95 6.13
C SER A 10 -3.74 -25.62 4.64
N LYS A 11 -4.96 -25.47 4.11
CA LYS A 11 -5.19 -24.97 2.74
C LYS A 11 -4.90 -23.48 2.60
N GLU A 12 -5.24 -22.67 3.61
CA GLU A 12 -4.92 -21.24 3.63
C GLU A 12 -3.42 -20.97 3.74
N LYS A 13 -2.65 -21.84 4.42
CA LYS A 13 -1.19 -21.75 4.47
C LYS A 13 -0.53 -22.07 3.12
N SER A 14 -0.95 -23.16 2.46
CA SER A 14 -0.42 -23.56 1.14
C SER A 14 -0.69 -22.50 0.07
N MET A 15 -1.91 -21.96 -0.01
CA MET A 15 -2.21 -20.87 -0.96
C MET A 15 -1.53 -19.53 -0.63
N GLN A 16 -1.17 -19.28 0.64
CA GLN A 16 -0.46 -18.06 1.06
C GLN A 16 1.00 -18.02 0.60
N GLU A 17 1.65 -19.18 0.50
CA GLU A 17 3.02 -19.32 0.00
C GLU A 17 3.02 -19.25 -1.54
N ASP A 18 2.04 -19.87 -2.20
CA ASP A 18 1.95 -19.95 -3.67
C ASP A 18 1.88 -18.60 -4.40
N TRP A 19 1.10 -17.62 -3.90
CA TRP A 19 0.94 -16.36 -4.64
C TRP A 19 2.16 -15.45 -4.56
N LYS A 20 2.92 -15.53 -3.46
CA LYS A 20 4.15 -14.74 -3.27
C LYS A 20 5.26 -15.28 -4.16
N ASP A 21 5.32 -16.60 -4.30
CA ASP A 21 6.21 -17.25 -5.27
C ASP A 21 5.82 -16.86 -6.70
N GLY A 22 4.52 -16.75 -7.01
CA GLY A 22 4.04 -16.22 -8.28
C GLY A 22 4.49 -14.78 -8.57
N VAL A 23 4.44 -13.90 -7.56
CA VAL A 23 4.96 -12.52 -7.67
C VAL A 23 6.47 -12.54 -7.95
N TRP A 24 7.23 -13.38 -7.24
CA TRP A 24 8.66 -13.51 -7.46
C TRP A 24 9.00 -14.06 -8.85
N GLN A 25 8.30 -15.08 -9.31
CA GLN A 25 8.50 -15.66 -10.63
C GLN A 25 8.20 -14.67 -11.75
N ARG A 26 7.14 -13.86 -11.60
CA ARG A 26 6.70 -12.91 -12.63
C ARG A 26 7.52 -11.63 -12.66
N TYR A 27 7.85 -11.07 -11.50
CA TYR A 27 8.48 -9.75 -11.39
C TYR A 27 9.90 -9.81 -10.82
N GLY A 28 10.51 -11.01 -10.82
CA GLY A 28 11.84 -11.28 -10.27
C GLY A 28 12.92 -10.31 -10.75
N GLU A 29 12.79 -9.81 -11.98
CA GLU A 29 13.72 -8.84 -12.56
C GLU A 29 13.78 -7.48 -11.84
N PHE A 30 12.71 -7.09 -11.13
CA PHE A 30 12.72 -5.87 -10.33
C PHE A 30 13.42 -6.06 -8.99
N PHE A 31 13.54 -7.29 -8.50
CA PHE A 31 14.12 -7.54 -7.20
C PHE A 31 15.62 -7.73 -7.33
N ASP A 32 16.39 -7.05 -6.49
CA ASP A 32 17.81 -7.35 -6.36
C ASP A 32 17.98 -8.82 -5.93
N TRP A 33 18.96 -9.54 -6.50
CA TRP A 33 19.09 -11.01 -6.54
C TRP A 33 19.35 -11.70 -5.18
N ASN A 34 19.01 -11.04 -4.08
CA ASN A 34 18.94 -11.64 -2.76
C ASN A 34 17.60 -12.36 -2.57
N THR A 35 17.65 -13.50 -1.88
CA THR A 35 16.48 -14.39 -1.66
C THR A 35 15.20 -13.64 -1.26
N PRO A 36 14.00 -14.10 -1.68
CA PRO A 36 12.71 -13.45 -1.41
C PRO A 36 12.44 -13.18 0.08
N TYR A 37 13.05 -13.97 0.97
CA TYR A 37 12.98 -13.80 2.41
C TYR A 37 13.53 -12.45 2.89
N SER A 38 14.54 -11.91 2.21
CA SER A 38 15.25 -10.69 2.60
C SER A 38 14.51 -9.40 2.23
N ILE A 39 13.62 -9.46 1.22
CA ILE A 39 12.90 -8.29 0.69
C ILE A 39 11.56 -8.01 1.40
N GLY A 40 11.12 -8.87 2.33
CA GLY A 40 9.94 -8.61 3.17
C GLY A 40 8.58 -9.03 2.60
N ILE A 41 8.54 -9.66 1.42
CA ILE A 41 7.30 -10.05 0.72
C ILE A 41 6.39 -10.98 1.56
N HIS A 42 6.98 -11.79 2.44
CA HIS A 42 6.22 -12.67 3.34
C HIS A 42 5.32 -11.92 4.32
N SER A 43 5.64 -10.66 4.65
CA SER A 43 4.81 -9.83 5.52
C SER A 43 3.52 -9.35 4.86
N LEU A 44 3.41 -9.47 3.53
CA LEU A 44 2.23 -9.02 2.81
C LEU A 44 1.04 -9.95 3.06
N PRO A 45 -0.14 -9.37 3.33
CA PRO A 45 -1.33 -10.14 3.59
C PRO A 45 -2.01 -10.54 2.27
N ILE A 46 -2.72 -11.67 2.27
CA ILE A 46 -3.31 -12.26 1.06
C ILE A 46 -4.31 -11.32 0.36
N GLY A 47 -5.08 -10.54 1.12
CA GLY A 47 -6.03 -9.57 0.57
C GLY A 47 -5.37 -8.48 -0.27
N TRP A 48 -4.05 -8.30 -0.19
CA TRP A 48 -3.32 -7.34 -1.01
C TRP A 48 -2.73 -7.94 -2.28
N ARG A 49 -2.98 -9.21 -2.60
CA ARG A 49 -2.44 -9.84 -3.81
C ARG A 49 -2.71 -9.03 -5.08
N GLU A 50 -3.97 -8.71 -5.36
CA GLU A 50 -4.35 -7.93 -6.55
C GLU A 50 -3.69 -6.54 -6.55
N LEU A 51 -3.58 -5.92 -5.37
CA LEU A 51 -2.91 -4.63 -5.21
C LEU A 51 -1.43 -4.72 -5.57
N VAL A 52 -0.73 -5.76 -5.08
CA VAL A 52 0.69 -6.00 -5.39
C VAL A 52 0.86 -6.24 -6.89
N ASP A 53 0.08 -7.15 -7.48
CA ASP A 53 0.13 -7.47 -8.91
C ASP A 53 -0.10 -6.21 -9.75
N THR A 54 -1.17 -5.47 -9.48
CA THR A 54 -1.49 -4.22 -10.21
C THR A 54 -0.39 -3.17 -10.09
N THR A 55 0.24 -3.08 -8.91
CA THR A 55 1.32 -2.11 -8.67
C THR A 55 2.55 -2.47 -9.49
N LEU A 56 2.96 -3.73 -9.48
CA LEU A 56 4.13 -4.21 -10.22
C LEU A 56 3.89 -4.20 -11.73
N ASP A 57 2.68 -4.53 -12.19
CA ASP A 57 2.30 -4.41 -13.61
C ASP A 57 2.39 -2.95 -14.10
N ARG A 58 1.95 -1.98 -13.30
CA ARG A 58 2.08 -0.57 -13.66
C ARG A 58 3.53 -0.12 -13.74
N ILE A 59 4.37 -0.58 -12.82
CA ILE A 59 5.80 -0.28 -12.84
C ILE A 59 6.43 -0.91 -14.09
N SER A 60 6.13 -2.18 -14.38
CA SER A 60 6.61 -2.88 -15.58
C SER A 60 6.25 -2.14 -16.86
N LEU A 61 5.01 -1.67 -17.00
CA LEU A 61 4.61 -0.88 -18.16
C LEU A 61 5.44 0.40 -18.34
N VAL A 62 5.81 1.08 -17.26
CA VAL A 62 6.64 2.29 -17.34
C VAL A 62 8.08 1.94 -17.74
N VAL A 63 8.65 0.86 -17.17
CA VAL A 63 9.98 0.36 -17.53
C VAL A 63 10.03 -0.03 -19.01
N ASP A 64 9.03 -0.76 -19.51
CA ASP A 64 8.98 -1.20 -20.90
C ASP A 64 8.86 -0.03 -21.90
N THR A 65 8.21 1.06 -21.48
CA THR A 65 8.00 2.24 -22.32
C THR A 65 9.26 3.10 -22.44
N ASP A 66 10.11 3.13 -21.41
CA ASP A 66 11.34 3.93 -21.39
C ASP A 66 12.56 3.01 -21.34
N LYS A 67 13.16 2.74 -22.51
CA LYS A 67 14.31 1.82 -22.65
C LYS A 67 15.57 2.24 -21.87
N LEU A 68 15.63 3.47 -21.36
CA LEU A 68 16.72 3.95 -20.51
C LEU A 68 16.39 3.85 -19.02
N ALA A 69 15.14 3.54 -18.68
CA ALA A 69 14.69 3.38 -17.32
C ALA A 69 14.96 1.96 -16.81
N SER A 70 15.67 1.88 -15.69
CA SER A 70 15.69 0.71 -14.82
C SER A 70 15.23 1.05 -13.40
N LEU A 71 14.69 0.03 -12.73
CA LEU A 71 14.22 0.03 -11.36
C LEU A 71 14.85 -1.14 -10.61
N SER A 72 15.23 -0.93 -9.35
CA SER A 72 15.49 -2.03 -8.41
C SER A 72 14.65 -1.86 -7.14
N ILE A 73 13.89 -2.89 -6.78
CA ILE A 73 13.13 -3.00 -5.53
C ILE A 73 14.01 -3.74 -4.51
N HIS A 74 14.38 -3.03 -3.45
CA HIS A 74 15.15 -3.54 -2.33
C HIS A 74 14.27 -4.13 -1.23
N ARG A 75 13.03 -3.66 -1.12
CA ARG A 75 12.07 -4.16 -0.12
C ARG A 75 10.64 -3.94 -0.58
N LEU A 76 9.79 -4.93 -0.36
CA LEU A 76 8.35 -4.89 -0.52
C LEU A 76 7.74 -5.51 0.75
N SER A 77 7.20 -4.70 1.65
CA SER A 77 6.75 -5.16 2.96
C SER A 77 5.47 -4.48 3.45
N ARG A 78 4.84 -5.10 4.46
CA ARG A 78 3.76 -4.50 5.23
C ARG A 78 4.32 -3.83 6.47
N GLU A 79 4.00 -2.56 6.67
CA GLU A 79 4.33 -1.80 7.87
C GLU A 79 3.11 -1.04 8.38
N ARG A 80 2.63 -1.37 9.58
CA ARG A 80 1.48 -0.70 10.25
C ARG A 80 0.23 -0.57 9.35
N GLY A 81 -0.11 -1.66 8.66
CA GLY A 81 -1.28 -1.74 7.78
C GLY A 81 -1.14 -0.94 6.49
N ILE A 82 0.11 -0.67 6.06
CA ILE A 82 0.44 0.01 4.82
C ILE A 82 1.48 -0.82 4.05
N MET A 83 1.33 -0.92 2.75
CA MET A 83 2.34 -1.47 1.84
C MET A 83 3.47 -0.46 1.66
N LYS A 84 4.70 -0.92 1.82
CA LYS A 84 5.92 -0.14 1.69
C LYS A 84 6.82 -0.77 0.64
N ILE A 85 7.29 0.07 -0.27
CA ILE A 85 8.24 -0.32 -1.31
C ILE A 85 9.48 0.55 -1.14
N ARG A 86 10.63 -0.08 -0.90
CA ARG A 86 11.95 0.57 -0.93
C ARG A 86 12.60 0.19 -2.24
N TRP A 87 13.06 1.19 -2.98
CA TRP A 87 13.49 1.02 -4.36
C TRP A 87 14.48 2.12 -4.76
N THR A 88 15.09 1.94 -5.92
CA THR A 88 15.92 2.93 -6.61
C THR A 88 15.55 2.97 -8.09
N ALA A 89 15.78 4.12 -8.72
CA ALA A 89 15.58 4.35 -10.14
C ALA A 89 16.84 4.92 -10.79
N SER A 90 16.98 4.62 -12.09
CA SER A 90 18.03 5.14 -12.97
C SER A 90 17.95 6.64 -13.27
N THR A 91 16.75 7.25 -13.28
CA THR A 91 16.56 8.66 -13.64
C THR A 91 15.51 9.35 -12.77
N LEU A 92 15.62 10.67 -12.58
CA LEU A 92 14.69 11.48 -11.79
C LEU A 92 13.26 11.52 -12.39
N ARG A 93 13.15 11.54 -13.72
CA ARG A 93 11.84 11.53 -14.39
C ARG A 93 11.11 10.23 -14.10
N PHE A 94 11.81 9.10 -14.24
CA PHE A 94 11.28 7.79 -13.94
C PHE A 94 10.94 7.65 -12.45
N GLU A 95 11.81 8.18 -11.58
CA GLU A 95 11.58 8.22 -10.13
C GLU A 95 10.27 8.91 -9.77
N ALA A 96 9.96 10.07 -10.37
CA ALA A 96 8.71 10.78 -10.10
C ALA A 96 7.46 9.95 -10.46
N ILE A 97 7.49 9.24 -11.59
CA ILE A 97 6.38 8.39 -12.05
C ILE A 97 6.20 7.18 -11.11
N VAL A 98 7.29 6.50 -10.78
CA VAL A 98 7.27 5.33 -9.89
C VAL A 98 6.84 5.72 -8.47
N THR A 99 7.29 6.88 -7.98
CA THR A 99 6.86 7.42 -6.68
C THR A 99 5.35 7.58 -6.63
N ASP A 100 4.73 8.13 -7.69
CA ASP A 100 3.28 8.27 -7.71
C ASP A 100 2.54 6.91 -7.71
N ILE A 101 3.05 5.93 -8.46
CA ILE A 101 2.50 4.56 -8.45
C ILE A 101 2.56 3.96 -7.03
N ILE A 102 3.72 4.07 -6.38
CA ILE A 102 3.95 3.50 -5.04
C ILE A 102 3.14 4.21 -3.97
N ASP A 103 2.99 5.53 -4.07
CA ASP A 103 2.18 6.30 -3.15
C ASP A 103 0.70 5.93 -3.28
N ARG A 104 0.18 5.77 -4.50
CA ARG A 104 -1.19 5.26 -4.71
C ARG A 104 -1.35 3.87 -4.14
N ALA A 105 -0.39 2.99 -4.35
CA ALA A 105 -0.44 1.64 -3.82
C ALA A 105 -0.39 1.62 -2.27
N SER A 106 0.42 2.49 -1.67
CA SER A 106 0.49 2.72 -0.22
C SER A 106 -0.86 3.21 0.32
N ALA A 107 -1.48 4.20 -0.35
CA ALA A 107 -2.80 4.70 0.00
C ALA A 107 -3.87 3.61 -0.14
N ARG A 108 -3.89 2.87 -1.24
CA ARG A 108 -4.84 1.77 -1.48
C ARG A 108 -4.72 0.70 -0.41
N SER A 109 -3.50 0.27 -0.05
CA SER A 109 -3.28 -0.73 1.00
C SER A 109 -3.89 -0.30 2.35
N SER A 110 -3.86 1.00 2.63
CA SER A 110 -4.38 1.57 3.88
C SER A 110 -5.91 1.56 3.96
N VAL A 111 -6.60 1.27 2.85
CA VAL A 111 -8.07 1.14 2.76
C VAL A 111 -8.48 -0.19 2.12
N THR A 112 -7.58 -1.19 2.14
CA THR A 112 -7.81 -2.53 1.58
C THR A 112 -7.77 -3.55 2.70
N CYS A 113 -8.83 -4.35 2.85
CA CYS A 113 -8.87 -5.43 3.82
C CYS A 113 -7.71 -6.40 3.60
N GLU A 114 -6.90 -6.58 4.64
CA GLU A 114 -5.74 -7.47 4.61
C GLU A 114 -6.15 -8.95 4.39
N THR A 115 -7.38 -9.32 4.76
CA THR A 115 -7.87 -10.69 4.64
C THR A 115 -8.45 -11.00 3.26
N CYS A 116 -9.34 -10.14 2.74
CA CYS A 116 -10.11 -10.45 1.52
C CYS A 116 -9.94 -9.46 0.37
N GLY A 117 -9.20 -8.36 0.57
CA GLY A 117 -8.97 -7.36 -0.49
C GLY A 117 -10.10 -6.36 -0.72
N GLU A 118 -11.26 -6.54 -0.07
CA GLU A 118 -12.38 -5.60 -0.12
C GLU A 118 -12.05 -4.23 0.48
N ALA A 119 -12.88 -3.24 0.17
CA ALA A 119 -12.79 -1.93 0.80
C ALA A 119 -12.84 -2.04 2.33
N GLY A 120 -11.91 -1.36 3.00
CA GLY A 120 -11.75 -1.44 4.44
C GLY A 120 -11.31 -0.13 5.07
N VAL A 121 -11.38 -0.10 6.39
CA VAL A 121 -10.91 1.02 7.21
C VAL A 121 -9.73 0.58 8.06
N ARG A 122 -8.82 1.51 8.33
CA ARG A 122 -7.72 1.27 9.26
C ARG A 122 -8.20 1.34 10.70
N TYR A 123 -7.76 0.39 11.50
CA TYR A 123 -8.02 0.38 12.94
C TYR A 123 -6.84 -0.23 13.69
N ARG A 124 -6.82 -0.03 15.02
CA ARG A 124 -5.78 -0.59 15.89
C ARG A 124 -6.16 -1.98 16.39
N VAL A 125 -5.19 -2.89 16.32
CA VAL A 125 -5.22 -4.20 16.98
C VAL A 125 -3.96 -4.31 17.84
N GLY A 126 -4.12 -4.11 19.15
CA GLY A 126 -2.99 -3.90 20.07
C GLY A 126 -2.15 -2.70 19.64
N ASP A 127 -0.83 -2.89 19.53
CA ASP A 127 0.12 -1.87 19.08
C ASP A 127 0.26 -1.78 17.55
N ASN A 128 -0.46 -2.62 16.81
CA ASN A 128 -0.41 -2.63 15.35
C ASN A 128 -1.62 -1.95 14.72
N ALA A 129 -1.46 -1.50 13.48
CA ALA A 129 -2.55 -1.03 12.65
C ALA A 129 -2.79 -2.05 11.53
N VAL A 130 -4.07 -2.30 11.22
CA VAL A 130 -4.53 -3.19 10.16
C VAL A 130 -5.63 -2.48 9.38
N ALA A 131 -5.83 -2.84 8.11
CA ALA A 131 -7.00 -2.46 7.34
C ALA A 131 -7.95 -3.65 7.23
N ALA A 132 -9.24 -3.49 7.57
CA ALA A 132 -10.24 -4.53 7.38
C ALA A 132 -11.59 -3.96 6.93
N CYS A 133 -12.33 -4.79 6.17
CA CYS A 133 -13.72 -4.52 5.82
C CYS A 133 -14.64 -4.73 7.03
N ALA A 134 -15.90 -4.35 6.90
CA ALA A 134 -16.89 -4.49 7.98
C ALA A 134 -17.05 -5.94 8.50
N VAL A 135 -16.78 -6.95 7.65
CA VAL A 135 -16.87 -8.37 8.00
C VAL A 135 -15.66 -8.85 8.81
N HIS A 136 -14.45 -8.46 8.42
CA HIS A 136 -13.20 -8.91 9.07
C HIS A 136 -12.74 -8.00 10.20
N ARG A 137 -13.34 -6.83 10.34
CA ARG A 137 -13.03 -5.89 11.42
C ARG A 137 -13.54 -6.43 12.75
N THR A 138 -12.70 -6.33 13.77
CA THR A 138 -13.10 -6.61 15.16
C THR A 138 -14.21 -5.64 15.60
N PRO A 139 -15.38 -6.14 16.04
CA PRO A 139 -16.48 -5.28 16.48
C PRO A 139 -16.03 -4.31 17.58
N GLY A 140 -16.45 -3.04 17.47
CA GLY A 140 -16.15 -2.00 18.46
C GLY A 140 -14.71 -1.46 18.43
N ALA A 141 -13.82 -1.97 17.58
CA ALA A 141 -12.46 -1.46 17.50
C ALA A 141 -12.44 -0.05 16.86
N PRO A 142 -11.80 0.96 17.49
CA PRO A 142 -11.86 2.34 17.00
C PRO A 142 -11.08 2.49 15.68
N GLU A 143 -11.68 3.21 14.73
CA GLU A 143 -11.02 3.57 13.48
C GLU A 143 -9.85 4.51 13.75
N ILE A 144 -8.75 4.29 13.05
CA ILE A 144 -7.70 5.29 12.93
C ILE A 144 -8.20 6.27 11.87
N ARG A 145 -8.33 7.54 12.24
CA ARG A 145 -8.72 8.60 11.29
C ARG A 145 -7.86 8.52 10.03
N PRO A 146 -8.43 8.87 8.85
CA PRO A 146 -7.66 8.97 7.64
C PRO A 146 -6.46 9.89 7.89
N ALA A 147 -5.30 9.41 7.49
CA ALA A 147 -4.03 10.08 7.69
C ALA A 147 -3.11 9.60 6.58
N TRP A 148 -1.87 10.08 6.57
CA TRP A 148 -0.87 9.51 5.68
C TRP A 148 -0.87 7.96 5.74
N PRO A 149 -0.92 7.24 4.60
CA PRO A 149 -0.77 7.72 3.22
C PRO A 149 -2.07 8.06 2.46
N SER A 150 -3.27 7.90 3.05
CA SER A 150 -4.53 8.16 2.36
C SER A 150 -4.88 9.65 2.19
N ILE A 151 -4.11 10.54 2.83
CA ILE A 151 -4.18 11.99 2.62
C ILE A 151 -2.79 12.53 2.25
N ARG A 152 -2.73 13.34 1.18
CA ARG A 152 -1.58 14.17 0.79
C ARG A 152 -1.88 15.63 1.11
N ILE A 153 -1.02 16.29 1.88
CA ILE A 153 -1.13 17.72 2.20
C ILE A 153 0.09 18.42 1.62
N GLU A 154 -0.11 19.29 0.65
CA GLU A 154 0.93 20.18 0.15
C GLU A 154 0.88 21.49 0.94
N ARG A 155 2.03 21.92 1.46
CA ARG A 155 2.16 23.16 2.22
C ARG A 155 3.11 24.09 1.50
N GLU A 156 2.85 25.39 1.62
CA GLU A 156 3.70 26.44 1.09
C GLU A 156 4.01 27.47 2.18
N ILE A 157 5.15 28.15 2.06
CA ILE A 157 5.54 29.23 2.96
C ILE A 157 5.21 30.56 2.28
N VAL A 158 4.20 31.26 2.79
CA VAL A 158 3.78 32.58 2.33
C VAL A 158 4.04 33.57 3.45
N SER A 159 4.89 34.57 3.20
CA SER A 159 5.24 35.61 4.20
C SER A 159 5.69 35.03 5.55
N ALA A 160 6.60 34.05 5.51
CA ALA A 160 7.13 33.32 6.67
C ALA A 160 6.09 32.49 7.46
N ARG A 161 4.88 32.28 6.92
CA ARG A 161 3.86 31.40 7.50
C ARG A 161 3.66 30.16 6.64
N VAL A 162 3.54 29.00 7.28
CA VAL A 162 3.20 27.75 6.61
C VAL A 162 1.69 27.74 6.37
N THR A 163 1.27 27.62 5.11
CA THR A 163 -0.13 27.56 4.70
C THR A 163 -0.39 26.26 3.94
N ILE A 164 -1.63 25.77 3.99
CA ILE A 164 -2.03 24.59 3.21
C ILE A 164 -2.33 25.04 1.78
N LYS A 165 -1.50 24.59 0.83
CA LYS A 165 -1.66 24.87 -0.59
C LYS A 165 -2.71 23.96 -1.21
N SER A 166 -2.66 22.67 -0.89
CA SER A 166 -3.63 21.69 -1.36
C SER A 166 -3.77 20.52 -0.39
N CYS A 167 -4.98 19.96 -0.33
CA CYS A 167 -5.27 18.72 0.37
C CYS A 167 -5.89 17.75 -0.63
N ARG A 168 -5.34 16.53 -0.70
CA ARG A 168 -5.87 15.46 -1.55
C ARG A 168 -6.11 14.20 -0.74
N VAL A 169 -7.25 13.58 -0.93
CA VAL A 169 -7.62 12.29 -0.33
C VAL A 169 -7.58 11.20 -1.39
N TYR A 170 -7.17 10.00 -1.00
CA TYR A 170 -7.17 8.86 -1.89
C TYR A 170 -8.59 8.31 -2.08
N ASP A 171 -9.04 8.28 -3.33
CA ASP A 171 -10.25 7.62 -3.79
C ASP A 171 -9.88 6.21 -4.27
N ARG A 172 -10.41 5.20 -3.57
CA ARG A 172 -10.16 3.79 -3.88
C ARG A 172 -10.76 3.38 -5.21
N ASP A 173 -11.98 3.80 -5.49
CA ASP A 173 -12.74 3.32 -6.66
C ASP A 173 -12.15 3.90 -7.94
N ALA A 174 -11.70 5.15 -7.88
CA ALA A 174 -10.99 5.79 -8.98
C ALA A 174 -9.46 5.54 -8.99
N ASP A 175 -8.93 4.88 -7.95
CA ASP A 175 -7.51 4.60 -7.72
C ASP A 175 -6.60 5.83 -7.96
N LYS A 176 -6.98 6.96 -7.35
CA LYS A 176 -6.29 8.24 -7.52
C LYS A 176 -6.47 9.14 -6.30
N PHE A 177 -5.60 10.12 -6.18
CA PHE A 177 -5.78 11.21 -5.22
C PHE A 177 -6.67 12.30 -5.83
N VAL A 178 -7.72 12.69 -5.11
CA VAL A 178 -8.68 13.74 -5.49
C VAL A 178 -8.60 14.91 -4.52
N ASP A 179 -8.84 16.12 -5.00
CA ASP A 179 -8.83 17.33 -4.16
C ASP A 179 -9.94 17.27 -3.11
N ALA A 180 -9.63 17.70 -1.89
CA ALA A 180 -10.54 17.77 -0.77
C ALA A 180 -10.29 19.05 0.03
N ALA A 181 -11.34 19.66 0.58
CA ALA A 181 -11.15 20.82 1.44
C ALA A 181 -10.48 20.37 2.75
N PRO A 182 -9.52 21.13 3.31
CA PRO A 182 -8.88 20.78 4.58
C PRO A 182 -9.89 20.57 5.73
N ALA A 183 -10.96 21.37 5.76
CA ALA A 183 -12.03 21.27 6.74
C ALA A 183 -12.74 19.91 6.72
N ASP A 184 -12.99 19.34 5.53
CA ASP A 184 -13.65 18.03 5.36
C ASP A 184 -12.78 16.89 5.91
N LEU A 185 -11.47 17.11 5.98
CA LEU A 185 -10.49 16.16 6.52
C LEU A 185 -10.20 16.40 8.01
N GLY A 186 -10.89 17.36 8.64
CA GLY A 186 -10.63 17.78 10.03
C GLY A 186 -9.23 18.38 10.21
N ILE A 187 -8.65 18.94 9.16
CA ILE A 187 -7.35 19.62 9.17
C ILE A 187 -7.62 21.12 9.30
N GLY A 188 -7.31 21.68 10.47
CA GLY A 188 -7.30 23.12 10.68
C GLY A 188 -6.00 23.76 10.20
N ASP A 189 -6.04 25.06 9.88
CA ASP A 189 -4.83 25.84 9.71
C ASP A 189 -4.03 25.79 11.02
N LEU A 190 -2.77 25.38 10.94
CA LEU A 190 -1.83 25.52 12.05
C LEU A 190 -1.50 27.01 12.16
N SER A 191 -2.30 27.73 12.94
CA SER A 191 -2.04 29.13 13.33
C SER A 191 -0.87 29.22 14.30
#